data_AF-A0A1H9IVL0-F1
#
_entry.id   AF-A0A1H9IVL0-F1
#
_cell.length_a   1.000
_cell.length_b   1.000
_cell.length_c   1.000
_cell.angle_alpha   90.00
_cell.angle_beta   90.00
_cell.angle_gamma   90.00
#
_symmetry.space_group_name_H-M   'P 1'
#
loop_
_entity.id
_entity.type
_entity.pdbx_description
1 polymer ?
#
loop_
_entity_poly.entity_id
_entity_poly.type
_entity_poly.pdbx_seq_one_letter_code
_entity_poly.pdbx_strand_id
1 'polypeptide(L)'
;AAVEDYIQRNYSQMEVLAKYEISSTSVLKSWVKKNTSHSEIKDSGKGMSQAMTEGRKTTFEERIEIVEYCLKHQKNYQLAAHTYGVSYQQVYQWTKKFETNGEEGLRDRRGRTKDEVKLTVEEKLKLEIQRIERENERLRAENLFLKKLEEIERRRR
;
A
#
# COMPACT_ATOMS: atom_id res chain seq x y z
N ALA A 1 -13.18 -2.35 40.45
CA ALA A 1 -12.09 -2.57 41.43
C ALA A 1 -11.08 -1.42 41.43
N ALA A 2 -9.92 -1.45 40.74
CA ALA A 2 -8.88 -0.39 40.90
C ALA A 2 -9.34 1.05 40.59
N VAL A 3 -10.10 1.25 39.51
CA VAL A 3 -10.67 2.56 39.12
C VAL A 3 -11.76 3.01 40.10
N GLU A 4 -12.51 2.07 40.65
CA GLU A 4 -13.62 2.31 41.56
C GLU A 4 -13.12 2.67 42.96
N ASP A 5 -12.11 1.96 43.47
CA ASP A 5 -11.40 2.27 44.73
C ASP A 5 -10.75 3.67 44.66
N TYR A 6 -10.22 4.05 43.48
CA TYR A 6 -9.67 5.39 43.23
C TYR A 6 -10.76 6.48 43.18
N ILE A 7 -11.90 6.21 42.53
CA ILE A 7 -13.03 7.16 42.42
C ILE A 7 -13.74 7.34 43.77
N GLN A 8 -13.91 6.26 44.54
CA GLN A 8 -14.50 6.28 45.88
C GLN A 8 -13.56 6.89 46.93
N ARG A 9 -12.31 7.23 46.56
CA ARG A 9 -11.26 7.82 47.42
C ARG A 9 -10.94 7.02 48.68
N ASN A 10 -11.20 5.71 48.67
CA ASN A 10 -10.91 4.83 49.81
C ASN A 10 -9.41 4.63 50.03
N TYR A 11 -8.59 4.90 49.01
CA TYR A 11 -7.14 4.77 49.03
C TYR A 11 -6.49 5.95 48.29
N SER A 12 -5.28 6.33 48.71
CA SER A 12 -4.45 7.26 47.95
C SER A 12 -4.02 6.65 46.61
N GLN A 13 -3.65 7.50 45.65
CA GLN A 13 -3.24 7.04 44.32
C GLN A 13 -2.10 6.01 44.39
N MET A 14 -1.14 6.18 45.31
CA MET A 14 0.00 5.28 45.47
C MET A 14 -0.41 3.92 46.07
N GLU A 15 -1.36 3.92 47.01
CA GLU A 15 -1.88 2.70 47.61
C GLU A 15 -2.69 1.87 46.60
N VAL A 16 -3.45 2.52 45.71
CA VAL A 16 -4.13 1.81 44.60
C VAL A 16 -3.10 1.18 43.65
N LEU A 17 -2.02 1.89 43.32
CA LEU A 17 -0.99 1.33 42.45
C LEU A 17 -0.28 0.13 43.09
N ALA A 18 0.03 0.20 44.39
CA ALA A 18 0.67 -0.89 45.12
C ALA A 18 -0.27 -2.09 45.30
N LYS A 19 -1.54 -1.86 45.69
CA LYS A 19 -2.55 -2.90 45.92
C LYS A 19 -2.91 -3.69 44.66
N TYR A 20 -2.90 -3.03 43.50
CA TYR A 20 -3.27 -3.60 42.21
C TYR A 20 -2.07 -3.81 41.27
N GLU A 21 -0.84 -3.70 41.79
CA GLU A 21 0.42 -3.87 41.04
C GLU A 21 0.48 -3.08 39.72
N ILE A 22 -0.09 -1.87 39.73
CA ILE A 22 -0.14 -1.02 38.55
C ILE A 22 1.20 -0.27 38.47
N SER A 23 1.94 -0.52 37.39
CA SER A 23 3.28 0.00 37.17
C SER A 23 3.37 1.52 37.03
N SER A 24 2.27 2.22 36.75
CA SER A 24 2.30 3.67 36.55
C SER A 24 0.97 4.36 36.87
N THR A 25 1.09 5.55 37.47
CA THR A 25 -0.01 6.52 37.65
C THR A 25 -0.71 6.85 36.33
N SER A 26 0.01 6.83 35.20
CA SER A 26 -0.53 7.10 33.87
C SER A 26 -1.52 6.03 33.40
N VAL A 27 -1.28 4.76 33.76
CA VAL A 27 -2.18 3.63 33.43
C VAL A 27 -3.49 3.79 34.19
N LEU A 28 -3.42 4.07 35.49
CA LEU A 28 -4.60 4.32 36.33
C LEU A 28 -5.40 5.53 35.84
N LYS A 29 -4.74 6.66 35.53
CA LYS A 29 -5.41 7.86 34.98
C LYS A 29 -6.12 7.59 33.65
N SER A 30 -5.52 6.78 32.77
CA SER A 30 -6.13 6.38 31.49
C SER A 30 -7.39 5.55 31.71
N TRP A 31 -7.39 4.62 32.66
CA TRP A 31 -8.56 3.81 33.00
C TRP A 31 -9.69 4.64 33.62
N VAL A 32 -9.36 5.56 34.53
CA VAL A 32 -10.34 6.50 35.11
C VAL A 32 -10.96 7.36 34.01
N LYS A 33 -10.14 7.93 33.11
CA LYS A 33 -10.63 8.72 31.98
C LYS A 33 -11.60 7.94 31.09
N LYS A 34 -11.29 6.67 30.80
CA LYS A 34 -12.17 5.78 30.01
C LYS A 34 -13.48 5.44 30.73
N ASN A 35 -13.49 5.44 32.06
CA ASN A 35 -14.64 5.06 32.87
C ASN A 35 -15.55 6.26 33.21
N THR A 36 -14.98 7.43 33.48
CA THR A 36 -15.74 8.68 33.76
C THR A 36 -16.35 9.28 32.49
N SER A 37 -15.73 9.04 31.34
CA SER A 37 -16.38 9.29 30.06
C SER A 37 -17.48 8.25 29.92
N HIS A 38 -18.73 8.58 30.28
CA HIS A 38 -19.96 7.80 30.03
C HIS A 38 -20.23 7.61 28.52
N SER A 39 -19.23 7.15 27.81
CA SER A 39 -19.36 6.52 26.51
C SER A 39 -19.39 5.05 26.82
N GLU A 40 -20.60 4.49 26.85
CA GLU A 40 -20.81 3.20 26.20
C GLU A 40 -19.82 3.15 25.04
N ILE A 41 -18.91 2.18 25.06
CA ILE A 41 -18.34 1.71 23.81
C ILE A 41 -19.55 1.11 23.10
N LYS A 42 -20.40 1.96 22.53
CA LYS A 42 -21.21 1.57 21.39
C LYS A 42 -20.14 1.07 20.44
N ASP A 43 -20.22 -0.20 20.09
CA ASP A 43 -19.59 -0.73 18.89
C ASP A 43 -19.98 0.23 17.76
N SER A 44 -19.15 1.25 17.58
CA SER A 44 -19.37 2.33 16.63
C SER A 44 -19.19 1.67 15.28
N GLY A 45 -20.33 1.27 14.72
CA GLY A 45 -20.41 0.58 13.45
C GLY A 45 -20.03 -0.90 13.53
N LYS A 46 -21.00 -1.75 13.89
CA LYS A 46 -21.12 -3.09 13.30
C LYS A 46 -21.52 -2.98 11.81
N GLY A 47 -20.78 -2.15 11.08
CA GLY A 47 -20.87 -1.88 9.66
C GLY A 47 -19.44 -1.71 9.19
N MET A 48 -18.90 -2.80 8.61
CA MET A 48 -17.52 -2.95 8.13
C MET A 48 -16.44 -3.40 9.14
N SER A 49 -16.81 -4.07 10.24
CA SER A 49 -15.85 -4.83 11.06
C SER A 49 -15.59 -6.23 10.49
N GLN A 50 -15.42 -6.37 9.17
CA GLN A 50 -14.57 -7.45 8.68
C GLN A 50 -13.15 -6.99 8.98
N ALA A 51 -12.39 -7.80 9.72
CA ALA A 51 -10.97 -7.55 9.87
C ALA A 51 -10.38 -7.37 8.45
N MET A 52 -10.02 -6.14 8.10
CA MET A 52 -9.40 -5.74 6.82
C MET A 52 -7.96 -6.26 6.72
N THR A 53 -7.66 -7.38 7.38
CA THR A 53 -6.31 -7.91 7.59
C THR A 53 -5.88 -8.85 6.48
N GLU A 54 -6.82 -9.36 5.68
CA GLU A 54 -6.51 -10.16 4.49
C GLU A 54 -7.17 -9.56 3.25
N GLY A 55 -6.71 -8.38 2.85
CA GLY A 55 -6.98 -7.90 1.49
C GLY A 55 -6.38 -8.88 0.47
N ARG A 56 -7.10 -9.16 -0.62
CA ARG A 56 -6.60 -9.92 -1.77
C ARG A 56 -5.20 -9.42 -2.13
N LYS A 57 -4.22 -10.34 -2.15
CA LYS A 57 -2.86 -10.02 -2.60
C LYS A 57 -2.90 -9.83 -4.11
N THR A 58 -2.77 -8.59 -4.55
CA THR A 58 -2.65 -8.25 -5.97
C THR A 58 -1.19 -8.13 -6.37
N THR A 59 -0.81 -8.63 -7.54
CA THR A 59 0.54 -8.43 -8.08
C THR A 59 0.73 -7.01 -8.65
N PHE A 60 1.96 -6.65 -9.01
CA PHE A 60 2.24 -5.35 -9.61
C PHE A 60 1.63 -5.25 -11.00
N GLU A 61 1.74 -6.30 -11.79
CA GLU A 61 1.19 -6.42 -13.14
C GLU A 61 -0.35 -6.34 -13.10
N GLU A 62 -0.98 -7.03 -12.15
CA GLU A 62 -2.44 -6.98 -11.96
C GLU A 62 -2.92 -5.56 -11.63
N ARG A 63 -2.16 -4.80 -10.84
CA ARG A 63 -2.49 -3.39 -10.56
C ARG A 63 -2.39 -2.50 -11.79
N ILE A 64 -1.42 -2.74 -12.67
CA ILE A 64 -1.31 -2.00 -13.93
C ILE A 64 -2.54 -2.29 -14.79
N GLU A 65 -2.89 -3.56 -14.96
CA GLU A 65 -4.05 -3.97 -15.75
C GLU A 65 -5.36 -3.35 -15.23
N ILE A 66 -5.58 -3.37 -13.92
CA ILE A 66 -6.76 -2.77 -13.28
C ILE A 66 -6.84 -1.27 -13.58
N VAL A 67 -5.71 -0.56 -13.51
CA VAL A 67 -5.68 0.88 -13.76
C VAL A 67 -5.91 1.20 -15.23
N GLU A 68 -5.29 0.46 -16.15
CA GLU A 68 -5.52 0.61 -17.58
C GLU A 68 -6.98 0.34 -17.95
N TYR A 69 -7.56 -0.73 -17.40
CA TYR A 69 -8.97 -1.06 -17.56
C TYR A 69 -9.85 0.09 -17.06
N CYS A 70 -9.57 0.62 -15.86
CA CYS A 70 -10.31 1.74 -15.30
C CYS A 70 -10.22 3.01 -16.15
N LEU A 71 -9.04 3.32 -16.70
CA LEU A 71 -8.83 4.48 -17.57
C LEU A 71 -9.58 4.34 -18.91
N LYS A 72 -9.60 3.14 -19.50
CA LYS A 72 -10.38 2.82 -20.72
C LYS A 72 -11.89 2.99 -20.49
N HIS A 73 -12.38 2.70 -19.30
CA HIS A 73 -13.81 2.82 -18.93
C HIS A 73 -14.14 4.16 -18.26
N GLN A 74 -13.51 5.26 -18.70
CA GLN A 74 -13.82 6.63 -18.25
C GLN A 74 -13.69 6.83 -16.74
N LYS A 75 -12.71 6.17 -16.12
CA LYS A 75 -12.47 6.21 -14.66
C LYS A 75 -13.64 5.65 -13.84
N ASN A 76 -14.38 4.68 -14.38
CA ASN A 76 -15.39 3.97 -13.62
C ASN A 76 -14.74 3.00 -12.61
N TYR A 77 -14.38 3.54 -11.44
CA TYR A 77 -13.72 2.80 -10.36
C TYR A 77 -14.60 1.70 -9.78
N GLN A 78 -15.93 1.86 -9.78
CA GLN A 78 -16.86 0.85 -9.29
C GLN A 78 -16.88 -0.39 -10.19
N LEU A 79 -16.91 -0.16 -11.51
CA LEU A 79 -16.85 -1.24 -12.49
C LEU A 79 -15.52 -2.00 -12.37
N ALA A 80 -14.39 -1.31 -12.34
CA ALA A 80 -13.08 -1.93 -12.18
C ALA A 80 -12.94 -2.71 -10.86
N ALA A 81 -13.46 -2.14 -9.76
CA ALA A 81 -13.46 -2.81 -8.46
C ALA A 81 -14.25 -4.13 -8.49
N HIS A 82 -15.43 -4.11 -9.11
CA HIS A 82 -16.27 -5.30 -9.26
C HIS A 82 -15.62 -6.35 -10.18
N THR A 83 -15.13 -5.95 -11.36
CA THR A 83 -14.52 -6.84 -12.35
C THR A 83 -13.32 -7.60 -11.78
N TYR A 84 -12.46 -6.92 -11.02
CA TYR A 84 -11.23 -7.50 -10.49
C TYR A 84 -11.35 -7.97 -9.04
N GLY A 85 -12.52 -7.83 -8.42
CA GLY A 85 -12.76 -8.24 -7.02
C GLY A 85 -11.83 -7.53 -6.03
N VAL A 86 -11.56 -6.24 -6.27
CA VAL A 86 -10.73 -5.37 -5.42
C VAL A 86 -11.58 -4.24 -4.85
N SER A 87 -11.11 -3.60 -3.78
CA SER A 87 -11.85 -2.48 -3.20
C SER A 87 -11.83 -1.26 -4.13
N TYR A 88 -12.96 -0.56 -4.21
CA TYR A 88 -13.07 0.76 -4.85
C TYR A 88 -11.90 1.69 -4.47
N GLN A 89 -11.58 1.74 -3.17
CA GLN A 89 -10.54 2.62 -2.65
C GLN A 89 -9.16 2.23 -3.16
N GLN A 90 -8.90 0.93 -3.38
CA GLN A 90 -7.65 0.46 -3.95
C GLN A 90 -7.52 0.90 -5.41
N VAL A 91 -8.56 0.71 -6.22
CA VAL A 91 -8.58 1.14 -7.62
C VAL A 91 -8.34 2.65 -7.72
N TYR A 92 -9.08 3.45 -6.94
CA TYR A 92 -8.93 4.89 -6.94
C TYR A 92 -7.48 5.32 -6.57
N GLN A 93 -6.91 4.74 -5.51
CA GLN A 93 -5.53 5.05 -5.10
C GLN A 93 -4.50 4.63 -6.14
N TRP A 94 -4.68 3.47 -6.77
CA TRP A 94 -3.80 3.00 -7.84
C TRP A 94 -3.89 3.92 -9.06
N THR A 95 -5.09 4.25 -9.54
CA THR A 95 -5.26 5.17 -10.67
C THR A 95 -4.61 6.52 -10.38
N LYS A 96 -4.83 7.09 -9.19
CA LYS A 96 -4.23 8.39 -8.82
C LYS A 96 -2.69 8.35 -8.79
N LYS A 97 -2.11 7.28 -8.25
CA LYS A 97 -0.66 7.08 -8.24
C LYS A 97 -0.10 6.91 -9.65
N PHE A 98 -0.82 6.19 -10.50
CA PHE A 98 -0.46 6.00 -11.89
C PHE A 98 -0.51 7.31 -12.68
N GLU A 99 -1.50 8.17 -12.47
CA GLU A 99 -1.56 9.49 -13.12
C GLU A 99 -0.42 10.43 -12.68
N THR A 100 0.08 10.27 -11.45
CA THR A 100 1.12 11.14 -10.89
C THR A 100 2.54 10.66 -11.25
N ASN A 101 2.76 9.35 -11.22
CA ASN A 101 4.09 8.74 -11.28
C ASN A 101 4.20 7.62 -12.33
N GLY A 102 3.17 7.39 -13.15
CA GLY A 102 3.11 6.25 -14.08
C GLY A 102 3.10 4.90 -13.36
N GLU A 103 3.53 3.85 -14.05
CA GLU A 103 3.65 2.50 -13.52
C GLU A 103 4.51 2.43 -12.24
N GLU A 104 5.54 3.26 -12.14
CA GLU A 104 6.44 3.29 -10.98
C GLU A 104 5.71 3.71 -9.69
N GLY A 105 4.62 4.47 -9.80
CA GLY A 105 3.75 4.82 -8.68
C GLY A 105 2.99 3.64 -8.07
N LEU A 106 2.84 2.54 -8.80
CA LEU A 106 2.14 1.34 -8.35
C LEU A 106 3.04 0.33 -7.63
N ARG A 107 4.37 0.52 -7.68
CA ARG A 107 5.32 -0.34 -6.97
C ARG A 107 5.18 -0.18 -5.47
N ASP A 108 5.17 -1.30 -4.76
CA ASP A 108 5.16 -1.27 -3.29
C ASP A 108 6.52 -0.83 -2.76
N ARG A 109 6.52 0.22 -1.93
CA ARG A 109 7.71 0.80 -1.29
C ARG A 109 7.77 0.55 0.21
N ARG A 110 6.83 -0.21 0.77
CA ARG A 110 6.84 -0.55 2.21
C ARG A 110 8.17 -1.24 2.58
N GLY A 111 8.81 -0.76 3.64
CA GLY A 111 10.08 -1.31 4.14
C GLY A 111 11.35 -0.82 3.42
N ARG A 112 11.24 0.04 2.40
CA ARG A 112 12.40 0.73 1.81
C ARG A 112 12.44 2.19 2.26
N THR A 113 13.32 2.49 3.19
CA THR A 113 13.65 3.88 3.56
C THR A 113 14.49 4.50 2.45
N LYS A 114 13.86 5.29 1.59
CA LYS A 114 14.47 6.51 1.05
C LYS A 114 13.39 7.38 0.44
N ASP A 115 13.29 8.61 0.95
CA ASP A 115 12.63 9.68 0.21
C ASP A 115 13.29 9.77 -1.16
N GLU A 116 12.49 9.58 -2.20
CA GLU A 116 12.91 9.96 -3.55
C GLU A 116 12.96 11.48 -3.55
N VAL A 117 14.17 11.99 -3.35
CA VAL A 117 14.63 13.24 -3.95
C VAL A 117 13.99 13.29 -5.33
N LYS A 118 13.17 14.32 -5.57
CA LYS A 118 12.51 14.56 -6.84
C LYS A 118 13.57 14.43 -7.94
N LEU A 119 13.64 13.27 -8.61
CA LEU A 119 14.56 13.07 -9.71
C LEU A 119 14.28 14.18 -10.71
N THR A 120 15.32 14.96 -11.03
CA THR A 120 15.17 16.04 -12.00
C THR A 120 14.79 15.43 -13.35
N VAL A 121 14.15 16.22 -14.21
CA VAL A 121 13.72 15.77 -15.54
C VAL A 121 14.86 15.07 -16.29
N GLU A 122 16.09 15.52 -16.09
CA GLU A 122 17.32 14.94 -16.65
C GLU A 122 17.58 13.49 -16.21
N GLU A 123 17.35 13.15 -14.94
CA GLU A 123 17.61 11.81 -14.44
C GLU A 123 16.55 10.81 -14.93
N LYS A 124 15.30 11.27 -15.09
CA LYS A 124 14.25 10.50 -15.78
C LYS A 124 14.60 10.25 -17.25
N LEU A 125 15.09 11.27 -17.95
CA LEU A 125 15.55 11.13 -19.33
C LEU A 125 16.72 10.13 -19.43
N LYS A 126 17.67 10.15 -18.51
CA LYS A 126 18.78 9.19 -18.49
C LYS A 126 18.31 7.75 -18.32
N LEU A 127 17.33 7.51 -17.43
CA LEU A 127 16.76 6.17 -17.25
C LEU A 127 16.03 5.68 -18.50
N GLU A 128 15.28 6.55 -19.16
CA GLU A 128 14.59 6.21 -20.41
C GLU A 128 15.58 5.96 -21.56
N ILE A 129 16.64 6.75 -21.68
CA ILE A 129 17.73 6.51 -22.63
C ILE A 129 18.35 5.12 -22.38
N GLN A 130 18.68 4.79 -21.13
CA GLN A 130 19.28 3.50 -20.79
C GLN A 130 18.36 2.31 -21.05
N ARG A 131 17.04 2.50 -20.89
CA ARG A 131 16.02 1.50 -21.26
C ARG A 131 15.99 1.30 -22.77
N ILE A 132 15.91 2.39 -23.53
CA ILE A 132 15.88 2.38 -24.99
C ILE A 132 17.15 1.75 -25.56
N GLU A 133 18.32 2.04 -24.98
CA GLU A 133 19.60 1.47 -25.40
C GLU A 133 19.64 -0.05 -25.22
N ARG A 134 19.19 -0.56 -24.06
CA ARG A 134 19.09 -2.02 -23.83
C ARG A 134 18.15 -2.70 -24.82
N GLU A 135 17.01 -2.06 -25.11
CA GLU A 135 16.06 -2.60 -26.09
C GLU A 135 16.66 -2.59 -27.51
N ASN A 136 17.38 -1.54 -27.87
CA ASN A 136 18.10 -1.45 -29.15
C ASN A 136 19.18 -2.54 -29.27
N GLU A 137 19.93 -2.79 -28.21
CA GLU A 137 20.94 -3.83 -28.17
C GLU A 137 20.33 -5.23 -28.35
N ARG A 138 19.21 -5.50 -27.66
CA ARG A 138 18.43 -6.73 -27.83
C ARG A 138 17.98 -6.91 -29.29
N LEU A 139 17.38 -5.88 -29.88
CA LEU A 139 16.91 -5.92 -31.27
C LEU A 139 18.05 -6.08 -32.27
N ARG A 140 19.23 -5.50 -32.00
CA ARG A 140 20.42 -5.69 -32.83
C ARG A 140 20.93 -7.13 -32.78
N ALA A 141 20.93 -7.75 -31.60
CA ALA A 141 21.30 -9.15 -31.45
C ALA A 141 20.32 -10.08 -32.20
N GLU A 142 19.02 -9.81 -32.11
CA GLU A 142 17.99 -10.55 -32.84
C GLU A 142 18.15 -10.41 -34.37
N ASN A 143 18.36 -9.18 -34.86
CA ASN A 143 18.65 -8.95 -36.28
C ASN A 143 19.92 -9.66 -36.76
N LEU A 144 20.97 -9.69 -35.94
CA LEU A 144 22.21 -10.39 -36.28
C LEU A 144 21.97 -11.91 -36.37
N PHE A 145 21.17 -12.45 -35.45
CA PHE A 145 20.81 -13.86 -35.45
C PHE A 145 20.01 -14.23 -36.70
N LEU A 146 19.01 -13.43 -37.07
CA LEU A 146 18.22 -13.61 -38.30
C LEU A 146 19.10 -13.58 -39.56
N LYS A 147 20.03 -12.63 -39.66
CA LYS A 147 20.97 -12.56 -40.79
C LYS A 147 21.85 -13.81 -40.91
N LYS A 148 22.32 -14.36 -39.77
CA LYS A 148 23.09 -15.62 -39.78
C LYS A 148 22.24 -16.80 -40.22
N LEU A 149 20.96 -16.85 -39.82
CA LEU A 149 20.04 -17.90 -40.27
C LEU A 149 19.81 -17.82 -41.79
N GLU A 150 19.52 -16.64 -42.33
CA GLU A 150 19.37 -16.43 -43.77
C GLU A 150 20.62 -16.85 -44.55
N GLU A 151 21.81 -16.56 -44.03
CA GLU A 151 23.07 -16.95 -44.68
C GLU A 151 23.27 -18.47 -44.69
N ILE A 152 22.91 -19.16 -43.60
CA ILE A 152 22.93 -20.63 -43.54
C ILE A 152 21.92 -21.23 -44.52
N GLU A 153 20.72 -20.67 -44.62
CA GLU A 153 19.70 -21.12 -45.58
C GLU A 153 20.12 -20.89 -47.04
N ARG A 154 20.75 -19.74 -47.36
CA ARG A 154 21.31 -19.50 -48.70
C ARG A 154 22.44 -20.45 -49.05
N ARG A 155 23.27 -20.88 -48.09
CA ARG A 155 24.33 -21.88 -48.32
C ARG A 155 23.82 -23.31 -48.49
N ARG A 156 22.58 -23.58 -48.04
CA ARG A 156 21.92 -24.90 -48.17
C ARG A 156 21.07 -25.03 -49.44
N ARG A 157 20.78 -23.92 -50.13
CA ARG A 157 20.26 -23.90 -51.51
C ARG A 157 21.41 -23.99 -52.50
#